data_AF-A0A2J6RI57-F1
#
_entry.id   AF-A0A2J6RI57-F1
#
_cell.length_a   1.000
_cell.length_b   1.000
_cell.length_c   1.000
_cell.angle_alpha   90.00
_cell.angle_beta   90.00
_cell.angle_gamma   90.00
#
_symmetry.space_group_name_H-M   'P 1'
#
loop_
_entity.id
_entity.type
_entity.pdbx_description
1 polymer ?
#
loop_
_entity_poly.entity_id
_entity_poly.type
_entity_poly.pdbx_seq_one_letter_code
_entity_poly.pdbx_strand_id
1 'polypeptide(L)'
;MVKALTFKGDKKTKKRKRVDVAEKFGDDEGSTSKEVARTEKEDPTVDDDSWVTAEAVGDVVGPIVIVLPSEPPTCIACDTNGKVFASPLENIVDDNPATAEPHDVRQVWVANKVAGTETFSFKGHHGKYLSCDKFGQLSANTEAVSPLESLLAIPTADTPGTFQIQTLRETFLTIKPSTSSKANALPEIRGDAEGITFNTTFRIRMQARFKPKLKASKEEKASQKISRKELEEAVGRRLEDEEVRRLKKARREGDYHEALLLIKVKNKHDKYS
;
A
#
# COMPACT_ATOMS: atom_id res chain seq x y z
N MET A 1 7.89 -40.40 12.90
CA MET A 1 8.50 -39.09 12.59
C MET A 1 9.77 -38.96 13.43
N VAL A 2 10.94 -39.04 12.79
CA VAL A 2 12.24 -39.18 13.46
C VAL A 2 12.76 -37.80 13.88
N LYS A 3 13.20 -37.67 15.12
CA LYS A 3 13.64 -36.40 15.74
C LYS A 3 15.06 -36.06 15.28
N ALA A 4 15.30 -34.84 14.79
CA ALA A 4 16.60 -34.43 14.24
C ALA A 4 17.73 -34.48 15.29
N LEU A 5 18.88 -35.05 14.90
CA LEU A 5 20.10 -35.14 15.70
C LEU A 5 20.80 -33.76 15.73
N THR A 6 21.01 -33.19 16.91
CA THR A 6 21.74 -31.91 17.07
C THR A 6 23.24 -32.15 17.20
N PHE A 7 24.07 -31.40 16.47
CA PHE A 7 25.52 -31.53 16.49
C PHE A 7 26.19 -30.67 17.57
N LYS A 8 27.37 -31.10 18.01
CA LYS A 8 28.16 -30.46 19.05
C LYS A 8 28.77 -29.16 18.48
N GLY A 9 28.12 -28.03 18.73
CA GLY A 9 28.51 -26.71 18.23
C GLY A 9 27.34 -25.74 18.04
N ASP A 10 26.09 -26.24 18.01
CA ASP A 10 24.92 -25.38 17.82
C ASP A 10 24.63 -24.48 19.04
N LYS A 11 24.55 -23.18 18.77
CA LYS A 11 24.31 -22.13 19.78
C LYS A 11 22.82 -22.12 20.16
N LYS A 12 22.52 -22.42 21.42
CA LYS A 12 21.15 -22.43 21.98
C LYS A 12 20.45 -21.07 21.78
N THR A 13 19.30 -21.05 21.12
CA THR A 13 18.40 -19.90 21.06
C THR A 13 17.85 -19.59 22.46
N LYS A 14 18.24 -18.44 23.03
CA LYS A 14 17.73 -17.95 24.33
C LYS A 14 16.25 -17.61 24.21
N LYS A 15 15.38 -18.42 24.81
CA LYS A 15 13.97 -18.07 25.06
C LYS A 15 13.92 -16.88 26.03
N ARG A 16 13.31 -15.76 25.60
CA ARG A 16 13.03 -14.62 26.48
C ARG A 16 11.95 -15.01 27.49
N LYS A 17 12.24 -14.72 28.75
CA LYS A 17 11.41 -14.99 29.94
C LYS A 17 10.25 -13.98 29.96
N ARG A 18 9.01 -14.47 29.84
CA ARG A 18 7.80 -13.69 30.14
C ARG A 18 7.80 -13.46 31.65
N VAL A 19 7.81 -12.20 32.07
CA VAL A 19 7.70 -11.85 33.49
C VAL A 19 6.21 -11.69 33.76
N ASP A 20 5.63 -12.71 34.38
CA ASP A 20 4.33 -12.62 35.04
C ASP A 20 4.51 -11.75 36.29
N VAL A 21 3.81 -10.62 36.34
CA VAL A 21 3.60 -9.85 37.57
C VAL A 21 2.10 -9.75 37.75
N ALA A 22 1.55 -10.78 38.37
CA ALA A 22 0.31 -10.68 39.14
C ALA A 22 0.67 -11.06 40.58
N GLU A 23 -0.07 -10.50 41.53
CA GLU A 23 -0.02 -10.70 42.99
C GLU A 23 0.66 -9.59 43.81
N LYS A 24 -0.09 -8.50 44.01
CA LYS A 24 -0.27 -7.96 45.37
C LYS A 24 -1.60 -7.19 45.48
N PHE A 25 -2.47 -7.72 46.36
CA PHE A 25 -3.80 -7.23 46.78
C PHE A 25 -4.90 -7.43 45.72
N GLY A 26 -5.99 -8.18 45.92
CA GLY A 26 -6.63 -8.83 47.07
C GLY A 26 -8.13 -8.93 46.72
N ASP A 27 -8.73 -10.11 46.83
CA ASP A 27 -10.12 -10.42 46.46
C ASP A 27 -11.17 -9.51 47.13
N ASP A 28 -12.20 -9.09 46.36
CA ASP A 28 -13.60 -9.18 46.81
C ASP A 28 -14.55 -9.21 45.59
N GLU A 29 -15.61 -10.02 45.71
CA GLU A 29 -16.61 -10.33 44.68
C GLU A 29 -17.55 -9.16 44.37
N GLY A 30 -18.12 -9.14 43.15
CA GLY A 30 -19.48 -8.59 42.95
C GLY A 30 -19.69 -7.64 41.77
N SER A 31 -20.12 -8.21 40.64
CA SER A 31 -21.22 -7.73 39.79
C SER A 31 -21.17 -6.36 39.07
N THR A 32 -21.47 -6.45 37.77
CA THR A 32 -22.25 -5.52 36.92
C THR A 32 -21.62 -4.26 36.28
N SER A 33 -21.43 -4.41 34.96
CA SER A 33 -21.82 -3.49 33.86
C SER A 33 -21.09 -2.16 33.59
N LYS A 34 -20.67 -2.04 32.32
CA LYS A 34 -20.73 -0.86 31.43
C LYS A 34 -20.01 0.42 31.89
N GLU A 35 -18.85 0.70 31.28
CA GLU A 35 -18.70 1.74 30.24
C GLU A 35 -17.21 2.05 29.95
N VAL A 36 -16.90 2.03 28.66
CA VAL A 36 -16.06 2.99 27.93
C VAL A 36 -14.80 3.51 28.64
N ALA A 37 -13.71 2.76 28.51
CA ALA A 37 -12.36 3.33 28.60
C ALA A 37 -11.65 3.14 27.26
N ARG A 38 -11.74 4.18 26.40
CA ARG A 38 -10.81 4.43 25.30
C ARG A 38 -9.39 4.35 25.86
N THR A 39 -8.75 3.21 25.69
CA THR A 39 -7.31 3.12 25.71
C THR A 39 -6.88 3.43 24.29
N GLU A 40 -6.62 4.70 24.00
CA GLU A 40 -5.72 5.11 22.92
C GLU A 40 -4.34 4.59 23.33
N LYS A 41 -4.13 3.28 23.14
CA LYS A 41 -2.80 2.71 23.07
C LYS A 41 -2.22 3.22 21.76
N GLU A 42 -1.10 3.91 21.89
CA GLU A 42 -0.25 4.38 20.81
C GLU A 42 -0.08 3.28 19.76
N ASP A 43 -0.72 3.44 18.60
CA ASP A 43 -0.41 2.57 17.47
C ASP A 43 0.99 2.96 16.96
N PRO A 44 1.96 2.01 16.92
CA PRO A 44 3.11 2.19 16.06
C PRO A 44 2.55 2.39 14.65
N THR A 45 3.17 3.21 13.82
CA THR A 45 2.76 3.46 12.43
C THR A 45 2.41 2.15 11.71
N VAL A 46 1.12 1.75 11.73
CA VAL A 46 0.67 0.57 11.02
C VAL A 46 0.71 0.97 9.57
N ASP A 47 1.66 0.41 8.84
CA ASP A 47 1.66 0.48 7.40
C ASP A 47 0.37 -0.18 6.92
N ASP A 48 -0.52 0.63 6.34
CA ASP A 48 -1.78 0.15 5.78
C ASP A 48 -1.46 -0.62 4.50
N ASP A 49 -1.29 -1.92 4.66
CA ASP A 49 -1.01 -2.89 3.59
C ASP A 49 -2.28 -3.41 2.92
N SER A 50 -3.45 -2.80 3.18
CA SER A 50 -4.70 -3.13 2.48
C SER A 50 -4.65 -2.76 0.99
N TRP A 51 -5.51 -3.39 0.19
CA TRP A 51 -5.57 -3.19 -1.26
C TRP A 51 -6.85 -2.44 -1.68
N VAL A 52 -6.70 -1.45 -2.55
CA VAL A 52 -7.78 -0.62 -3.09
C VAL A 52 -7.73 -0.58 -4.62
N THR A 53 -8.84 -0.21 -5.26
CA THR A 53 -8.91 -0.10 -6.72
C THR A 53 -8.35 1.26 -7.12
N ALA A 54 -7.49 1.28 -8.15
CA ALA A 54 -7.06 2.51 -8.78
C ALA A 54 -8.24 3.10 -9.58
N GLU A 55 -8.57 4.37 -9.37
CA GLU A 55 -9.70 5.04 -10.02
C GLU A 55 -9.25 6.05 -11.07
N ALA A 56 -8.04 6.60 -10.89
CA ALA A 56 -7.42 7.53 -11.82
C ALA A 56 -6.02 7.06 -12.23
N VAL A 57 -5.52 7.57 -13.35
CA VAL A 57 -4.14 7.30 -13.82
C VAL A 57 -3.10 7.64 -12.75
N GLY A 58 -3.32 8.72 -11.98
CA GLY A 58 -2.44 9.12 -10.88
C GLY A 58 -2.38 8.12 -9.72
N ASP A 59 -3.36 7.23 -9.59
CA ASP A 59 -3.36 6.19 -8.56
C ASP A 59 -2.41 5.02 -8.92
N VAL A 60 -1.99 4.87 -10.18
CA VAL A 60 -1.14 3.75 -10.64
C VAL A 60 0.31 3.97 -10.21
N VAL A 61 0.59 3.85 -8.91
CA VAL A 61 1.90 4.11 -8.30
C VAL A 61 2.17 3.15 -7.15
N GLY A 62 3.42 2.70 -7.04
CA GLY A 62 3.84 1.76 -6.01
C GLY A 62 3.42 0.33 -6.30
N PRO A 63 3.30 -0.55 -5.29
CA PRO A 63 2.89 -1.94 -5.48
C PRO A 63 1.45 -2.04 -5.99
N ILE A 64 1.29 -2.74 -7.11
CA ILE A 64 0.03 -3.00 -7.80
C ILE A 64 -0.13 -4.47 -8.18
N VAL A 65 -1.37 -4.89 -8.44
CA VAL A 65 -1.75 -6.14 -9.10
C VAL A 65 -2.57 -5.79 -10.33
N ILE A 66 -2.22 -6.37 -11.47
CA ILE A 66 -2.94 -6.19 -12.74
C ILE A 66 -3.85 -7.40 -12.94
N VAL A 67 -5.13 -7.22 -12.64
CA VAL A 67 -6.18 -8.24 -12.71
C VAL A 67 -6.69 -8.36 -14.14
N LEU A 68 -6.72 -9.59 -14.62
CA LEU A 68 -7.14 -9.98 -15.97
C LEU A 68 -8.67 -10.08 -16.06
N PRO A 69 -9.30 -9.73 -17.20
CA PRO A 69 -10.72 -9.93 -17.45
C PRO A 69 -11.04 -11.41 -17.75
N SER A 70 -10.71 -12.32 -16.83
CA SER A 70 -10.89 -13.76 -16.99
C SER A 70 -11.90 -14.33 -15.99
N GLU A 71 -12.43 -15.51 -16.32
CA GLU A 71 -13.28 -16.30 -15.44
C GLU A 71 -12.69 -17.73 -15.33
N PRO A 72 -12.24 -18.19 -14.16
CA PRO A 72 -12.16 -17.44 -12.89
C PRO A 72 -11.15 -16.27 -12.92
N PRO A 73 -11.20 -15.33 -11.97
CA PRO A 73 -10.30 -14.17 -11.93
C PRO A 73 -8.83 -14.57 -11.81
N THR A 74 -8.01 -14.00 -12.69
CA THR A 74 -6.55 -14.18 -12.71
C THR A 74 -5.85 -12.83 -12.76
N CYS A 75 -4.53 -12.81 -12.60
CA CYS A 75 -3.70 -11.60 -12.68
C CYS A 75 -2.42 -11.86 -13.49
N ILE A 76 -1.77 -10.79 -13.93
CA ILE A 76 -0.45 -10.86 -14.57
C ILE A 76 0.60 -11.13 -13.49
N ALA A 77 1.32 -12.24 -13.63
CA ALA A 77 2.44 -12.59 -12.77
C ALA A 77 3.72 -12.83 -13.58
N CYS A 78 4.87 -12.82 -12.92
CA CYS A 78 6.14 -13.21 -13.52
C CYS A 78 6.94 -14.15 -12.63
N ASP A 79 7.71 -15.06 -13.24
CA ASP A 79 8.67 -15.89 -12.53
C ASP A 79 10.06 -15.22 -12.48
N THR A 80 10.99 -15.85 -11.76
CA THR A 80 12.38 -15.37 -11.63
C THR A 80 13.16 -15.41 -12.94
N ASN A 81 12.72 -16.21 -13.92
CA ASN A 81 13.30 -16.28 -15.25
C ASN A 81 12.70 -15.22 -16.20
N GLY A 82 11.80 -14.36 -15.70
CA GLY A 82 11.15 -13.32 -16.48
C GLY A 82 10.05 -13.81 -17.42
N LYS A 83 9.56 -15.05 -17.26
CA LYS A 83 8.36 -15.49 -17.98
C LYS A 83 7.14 -14.83 -17.37
N VAL A 84 6.32 -14.21 -18.20
CA VAL A 84 5.03 -13.62 -17.80
C VAL A 84 3.92 -14.65 -18.04
N PHE A 85 3.01 -14.79 -17.09
CA PHE A 85 1.91 -15.75 -17.14
C PHE A 85 0.69 -15.27 -16.34
N ALA A 86 -0.49 -15.82 -16.65
CA ALA A 86 -1.68 -15.59 -15.85
C ALA A 86 -1.61 -16.45 -14.58
N SER A 87 -1.79 -15.84 -13.42
CA SER A 87 -1.88 -16.52 -12.12
C SER A 87 -3.30 -16.42 -11.58
N PRO A 88 -3.90 -17.50 -11.06
CA PRO A 88 -5.18 -17.41 -10.33
C PRO A 88 -5.11 -16.40 -9.19
N LEU A 89 -6.25 -15.82 -8.82
CA LEU A 89 -6.42 -14.98 -7.63
C LEU A 89 -7.26 -15.74 -6.60
N GLU A 90 -6.64 -16.12 -5.47
CA GLU A 90 -7.30 -16.90 -4.41
C GLU A 90 -7.93 -16.00 -3.33
N ASN A 91 -7.28 -14.87 -3.01
CA ASN A 91 -7.77 -13.91 -2.03
C ASN A 91 -8.76 -12.96 -2.69
N ILE A 92 -9.99 -13.43 -2.88
CA ILE A 92 -11.09 -12.69 -3.50
C ILE A 92 -12.38 -12.94 -2.71
N VAL A 93 -13.15 -11.88 -2.48
CA VAL A 93 -14.44 -11.96 -1.78
C VAL A 93 -15.55 -12.07 -2.82
N ASP A 94 -16.40 -13.10 -2.71
CA ASP A 94 -17.55 -13.36 -3.59
C ASP A 94 -17.20 -13.34 -5.10
N ASP A 95 -16.02 -13.85 -5.45
CA ASP A 95 -15.47 -13.82 -6.82
C ASP A 95 -15.42 -12.42 -7.46
N ASN A 96 -15.50 -11.35 -6.67
CA ASN A 96 -15.48 -9.97 -7.14
C ASN A 96 -14.03 -9.49 -7.37
N PRO A 97 -13.59 -9.24 -8.62
CA PRO A 97 -12.19 -8.88 -8.85
C PRO A 97 -11.81 -7.49 -8.30
N ALA A 98 -12.79 -6.70 -7.86
CA ALA A 98 -12.56 -5.43 -7.16
C ALA A 98 -12.18 -5.60 -5.68
N THR A 99 -12.26 -6.80 -5.12
CA THR A 99 -11.78 -7.11 -3.75
C THR A 99 -10.48 -7.94 -3.76
N ALA A 100 -9.95 -8.24 -4.95
CA ALA A 100 -8.79 -9.10 -5.10
C ALA A 100 -7.54 -8.53 -4.39
N GLU A 101 -6.83 -9.43 -3.72
CA GLU A 101 -5.53 -9.19 -3.08
C GLU A 101 -4.52 -10.23 -3.57
N PRO A 102 -3.23 -9.86 -3.72
CA PRO A 102 -2.21 -10.85 -4.09
C PRO A 102 -1.97 -11.82 -2.94
N HIS A 103 -1.75 -13.09 -3.28
CA HIS A 103 -1.32 -14.13 -2.34
C HIS A 103 0.10 -14.63 -2.61
N ASP A 104 0.68 -14.24 -3.75
CA ASP A 104 2.05 -14.57 -4.14
C ASP A 104 2.78 -13.29 -4.56
N VAL A 105 4.04 -13.15 -4.14
CA VAL A 105 4.90 -12.02 -4.49
C VAL A 105 5.06 -11.85 -6.00
N ARG A 106 4.95 -12.95 -6.77
CA ARG A 106 5.06 -12.98 -8.23
C ARG A 106 3.93 -12.25 -8.94
N GLN A 107 2.81 -12.02 -8.25
CA GLN A 107 1.63 -11.30 -8.76
C GLN A 107 1.75 -9.78 -8.60
N VAL A 108 2.74 -9.32 -7.82
CA VAL A 108 2.92 -7.91 -7.48
C VAL A 108 3.92 -7.27 -8.43
N TRP A 109 3.54 -6.10 -8.94
CA TRP A 109 4.37 -5.22 -9.76
C TRP A 109 4.52 -3.87 -9.07
N VAL A 110 5.69 -3.26 -9.14
CA VAL A 110 5.88 -1.88 -8.70
C VAL A 110 5.70 -0.96 -9.89
N ALA A 111 4.61 -0.21 -9.90
CA ALA A 111 4.31 0.80 -10.91
C ALA A 111 5.05 2.10 -10.60
N ASN A 112 5.72 2.65 -11.62
CA ASN A 112 6.33 3.96 -11.55
C ASN A 112 6.11 4.73 -12.84
N LYS A 113 5.65 5.98 -12.72
CA LYS A 113 5.54 6.91 -13.85
C LYS A 113 6.94 7.43 -14.18
N VAL A 114 7.34 7.32 -15.44
CA VAL A 114 8.63 7.82 -15.91
C VAL A 114 8.59 9.36 -15.92
N ALA A 115 9.57 9.99 -15.29
CA ALA A 115 9.61 11.45 -15.17
C ALA A 115 9.75 12.09 -16.56
N GLY A 116 8.95 13.13 -16.82
CA GLY A 116 8.94 13.83 -18.11
C GLY A 116 8.13 13.15 -19.21
N THR A 117 7.52 11.99 -18.95
CA THR A 117 6.61 11.32 -19.88
C THR A 117 5.29 10.95 -19.20
N GLU A 118 4.33 10.44 -19.98
CA GLU A 118 3.09 9.86 -19.46
C GLU A 118 3.17 8.33 -19.30
N THR A 119 4.33 7.74 -19.57
CA THR A 119 4.53 6.30 -19.56
C THR A 119 4.79 5.77 -18.16
N PHE A 120 4.32 4.56 -17.94
CA PHE A 120 4.56 3.75 -16.76
C PHE A 120 5.54 2.64 -17.08
N SER A 121 6.29 2.27 -16.05
CA SER A 121 7.10 1.06 -15.99
C SER A 121 6.56 0.18 -14.86
N PHE A 122 6.53 -1.13 -15.08
CA PHE A 122 6.08 -2.11 -14.09
C PHE A 122 7.23 -3.03 -13.74
N LYS A 123 7.75 -2.93 -12.52
CA LYS A 123 8.89 -3.73 -12.04
C LYS A 123 8.41 -4.94 -11.25
N GLY A 124 8.77 -6.14 -11.69
CA GLY A 124 8.44 -7.38 -10.98
C GLY A 124 9.26 -7.57 -9.70
N HIS A 125 8.86 -8.55 -8.90
CA HIS A 125 9.49 -8.91 -7.62
C HIS A 125 11.01 -9.19 -7.71
N HIS A 126 11.48 -9.71 -8.84
CA HIS A 126 12.89 -10.03 -9.11
C HIS A 126 13.69 -8.84 -9.68
N GLY A 127 13.10 -7.65 -9.70
CA GLY A 127 13.80 -6.41 -10.04
C GLY A 127 13.88 -6.08 -11.52
N LYS A 128 13.17 -6.81 -12.38
CA LYS A 128 13.15 -6.60 -13.84
C LYS A 128 11.80 -6.05 -14.29
N TYR A 129 11.76 -5.40 -15.44
CA TYR A 129 10.58 -4.68 -15.92
C TYR A 129 9.74 -5.50 -16.90
N LEU A 130 8.42 -5.36 -16.81
CA LEU A 130 7.48 -5.87 -17.80
C LEU A 130 7.75 -5.19 -19.14
N SER A 131 7.98 -6.02 -20.15
CA SER A 131 8.28 -5.61 -21.52
C SER A 131 7.27 -6.26 -22.46
N CYS A 132 6.97 -5.57 -23.56
CA CYS A 132 6.23 -6.15 -24.68
C CYS A 132 7.05 -6.04 -25.95
N ASP A 133 7.32 -7.18 -26.59
CA ASP A 133 8.03 -7.21 -27.86
C ASP A 133 7.13 -6.82 -29.05
N LYS A 134 7.74 -6.68 -30.23
CA LYS A 134 7.05 -6.32 -31.49
C LYS A 134 6.01 -7.35 -31.95
N PHE A 135 6.06 -8.57 -31.44
CA PHE A 135 5.11 -9.64 -31.77
C PHE A 135 4.00 -9.76 -30.70
N GLY A 136 4.01 -8.93 -29.67
CA GLY A 136 3.04 -8.96 -28.57
C GLY A 136 3.38 -9.99 -27.49
N GLN A 137 4.59 -10.53 -27.44
CA GLN A 137 5.03 -11.40 -26.35
C GLN A 137 5.45 -10.57 -25.15
N LEU A 138 4.91 -10.91 -23.98
CA LEU A 138 5.28 -10.29 -22.71
C LEU A 138 6.42 -11.05 -22.04
N SER A 139 7.37 -10.30 -21.47
CA SER A 139 8.47 -10.85 -20.68
C SER A 139 8.95 -9.85 -19.61
N ALA A 140 9.69 -10.32 -18.61
CA ALA A 140 10.27 -9.49 -17.55
C ALA A 140 11.77 -9.79 -17.37
N ASN A 141 12.55 -9.51 -18.41
CA ASN A 141 13.98 -9.87 -18.49
C ASN A 141 14.94 -8.68 -18.40
N THR A 142 14.44 -7.46 -18.59
CA THR A 142 15.26 -6.24 -18.68
C THR A 142 15.36 -5.53 -17.34
N GLU A 143 16.56 -5.11 -16.93
CA GLU A 143 16.81 -4.35 -15.69
C GLU A 143 16.70 -2.83 -15.89
N ALA A 144 16.57 -2.37 -17.14
CA ALA A 144 16.44 -0.98 -17.51
C ALA A 144 15.11 -0.76 -18.25
N VAL A 145 14.56 0.44 -18.12
CA VAL A 145 13.36 0.84 -18.85
C VAL A 145 13.78 1.34 -20.23
N SER A 146 13.29 0.68 -21.28
CA SER A 146 13.42 1.11 -22.66
C SER A 146 12.01 1.34 -23.26
N PRO A 147 11.89 1.64 -24.57
CA PRO A 147 10.59 1.75 -25.22
C PRO A 147 9.70 0.49 -25.09
N LEU A 148 10.29 -0.70 -24.91
CA LEU A 148 9.53 -1.96 -24.76
C LEU A 148 8.89 -2.11 -23.38
N GLU A 149 9.49 -1.49 -22.36
CA GLU A 149 9.03 -1.47 -20.96
C GLU A 149 8.19 -0.22 -20.63
N SER A 150 8.01 0.67 -21.61
CA SER A 150 7.24 1.91 -21.46
C SER A 150 5.80 1.65 -21.93
N LEU A 151 4.84 1.76 -21.00
CA LEU A 151 3.43 1.44 -21.23
C LEU A 151 2.54 2.61 -20.82
N LEU A 152 1.39 2.79 -21.46
CA LEU A 152 0.39 3.78 -21.06
C LEU A 152 -0.76 3.08 -20.34
N ALA A 153 -1.24 3.66 -19.24
CA ALA A 153 -2.43 3.19 -18.53
C ALA A 153 -3.58 4.17 -18.78
N ILE A 154 -4.56 3.76 -19.59
CA ILE A 154 -5.67 4.59 -20.05
C ILE A 154 -6.94 4.13 -19.33
N PRO A 155 -7.60 4.97 -18.51
CA PRO A 155 -8.84 4.59 -17.83
C PRO A 155 -9.95 4.30 -18.84
N THR A 156 -10.73 3.25 -18.59
CA THR A 156 -11.91 2.95 -19.40
C THR A 156 -13.08 3.81 -18.95
N ALA A 157 -13.67 4.59 -19.87
CA ALA A 157 -14.77 5.51 -19.54
C ALA A 157 -16.03 4.80 -19.01
N ASP A 158 -16.35 3.65 -19.59
CA ASP A 158 -17.61 2.93 -19.32
C ASP A 158 -17.55 2.04 -18.07
N THR A 159 -16.35 1.74 -17.56
CA THR A 159 -16.17 0.83 -16.43
C THR A 159 -15.15 1.41 -15.44
N PRO A 160 -15.62 2.13 -14.42
CA PRO A 160 -14.74 2.69 -13.40
C PRO A 160 -13.83 1.63 -12.76
N GLY A 161 -12.58 2.01 -12.52
CA GLY A 161 -11.58 1.13 -11.92
C GLY A 161 -10.95 0.12 -12.89
N THR A 162 -11.20 0.24 -14.20
CA THR A 162 -10.49 -0.54 -15.23
C THR A 162 -9.68 0.36 -16.16
N PHE A 163 -8.68 -0.23 -16.78
CA PHE A 163 -7.67 0.42 -17.60
C PHE A 163 -7.37 -0.43 -18.83
N GLN A 164 -7.11 0.25 -19.94
CA GLN A 164 -6.42 -0.30 -21.10
C GLN A 164 -4.93 -0.05 -20.91
N ILE A 165 -4.11 -1.08 -21.10
CA ILE A 165 -2.64 -0.92 -21.04
C ILE A 165 -2.13 -0.94 -22.47
N GLN A 166 -1.66 0.21 -22.95
CA GLN A 166 -1.20 0.40 -24.32
C GLN A 166 0.34 0.39 -24.38
N THR A 167 0.89 -0.22 -25.42
CA THR A 167 2.31 -0.17 -25.75
C THR A 167 2.63 1.10 -26.55
N LEU A 168 3.91 1.48 -26.64
CA LEU A 168 4.33 2.59 -27.53
C LEU A 168 4.15 2.30 -29.03
N ARG A 169 3.70 1.10 -29.41
CA ARG A 169 3.32 0.76 -30.79
C ARG A 169 1.81 0.84 -31.01
N GLU A 170 1.10 1.52 -30.13
CA GLU A 170 -0.36 1.71 -30.18
C GLU A 170 -1.20 0.43 -30.03
N THR A 171 -0.57 -0.71 -29.77
CA THR A 171 -1.26 -1.97 -29.44
C THR A 171 -1.58 -2.07 -27.94
N PHE A 172 -2.58 -2.86 -27.59
CA PHE A 172 -3.03 -3.07 -26.22
C PHE A 172 -2.62 -4.45 -25.69
N LEU A 173 -2.40 -4.53 -24.38
CA LEU A 173 -2.39 -5.81 -23.68
C LEU A 173 -3.75 -6.47 -23.80
N THR A 174 -3.78 -7.78 -23.96
CA THR A 174 -4.97 -8.60 -24.10
C THR A 174 -4.76 -9.97 -23.50
N ILE A 175 -5.85 -10.60 -23.06
CA ILE A 175 -5.88 -12.05 -22.87
C ILE A 175 -6.37 -12.76 -24.13
N LYS A 176 -5.83 -13.95 -24.39
CA LYS A 176 -6.33 -14.90 -25.38
C LYS A 176 -6.66 -16.22 -24.67
N PRO A 177 -7.66 -16.98 -25.16
CA PRO A 177 -7.90 -18.34 -24.68
C PRO A 177 -6.60 -19.16 -24.72
N SER A 178 -6.42 -20.04 -23.76
CA SER A 178 -5.23 -20.88 -23.73
C SER A 178 -5.18 -21.79 -24.95
N THR A 179 -3.99 -21.98 -25.53
CA THR A 179 -3.74 -22.96 -26.58
C THR A 179 -3.55 -24.39 -26.04
N SER A 180 -3.49 -24.54 -24.71
CA SER A 180 -3.31 -25.81 -24.01
C SER A 180 -4.61 -26.61 -23.94
N SER A 181 -4.53 -27.93 -24.21
CA SER A 181 -5.66 -28.87 -24.13
C SER A 181 -6.09 -29.26 -22.70
N LYS A 182 -5.50 -28.63 -21.68
CA LYS A 182 -5.84 -28.90 -20.28
C LYS A 182 -7.17 -28.25 -19.91
N ALA A 183 -8.00 -28.98 -19.16
CA ALA A 183 -9.33 -28.52 -18.74
C ALA A 183 -9.33 -27.19 -17.96
N ASN A 184 -8.24 -26.86 -17.26
CA ASN A 184 -8.09 -25.62 -16.48
C ASN A 184 -6.94 -24.76 -17.03
N ALA A 185 -6.84 -24.67 -18.35
CA ALA A 185 -5.78 -23.91 -18.98
C ALA A 185 -6.00 -22.40 -18.78
N LEU A 186 -5.03 -21.74 -18.14
CA LEU A 186 -5.07 -20.31 -17.89
C LEU A 186 -4.87 -19.53 -19.19
N PRO A 187 -5.47 -18.32 -19.31
CA PRO A 187 -5.36 -17.51 -20.52
C PRO A 187 -3.91 -17.13 -20.81
N GLU A 188 -3.59 -17.00 -22.10
CA GLU A 188 -2.33 -16.44 -22.56
C GLU A 188 -2.43 -14.91 -22.57
N ILE A 189 -1.42 -14.22 -22.06
CA ILE A 189 -1.37 -12.76 -22.03
C ILE A 189 -0.48 -12.29 -23.17
N ARG A 190 -0.99 -11.37 -23.99
CA ARG A 190 -0.27 -10.79 -25.14
C ARG A 190 -0.41 -9.26 -25.16
N GLY A 191 0.37 -8.61 -26.01
CA GLY A 191 0.37 -7.16 -26.24
C GLY A 191 0.19 -6.76 -27.70
N ASP A 192 -0.51 -7.58 -28.48
CA ASP A 192 -0.75 -7.43 -29.92
C ASP A 192 -2.22 -7.10 -30.28
N ALA A 193 -3.04 -6.65 -29.33
CA ALA A 193 -4.41 -6.24 -29.65
C ALA A 193 -4.44 -4.85 -30.32
N GLU A 194 -5.17 -4.72 -31.42
CA GLU A 194 -5.28 -3.47 -32.19
C GLU A 194 -6.42 -2.56 -31.72
N GLY A 195 -7.34 -3.08 -30.89
CA GLY A 195 -8.52 -2.36 -30.45
C GLY A 195 -8.93 -2.69 -29.03
N ILE A 196 -9.71 -1.77 -28.45
CA ILE A 196 -10.26 -1.91 -27.10
C ILE A 196 -11.42 -2.91 -27.14
N THR A 197 -11.31 -3.96 -26.33
CA THR A 197 -12.35 -4.98 -26.17
C THR A 197 -12.48 -5.35 -24.70
N PHE A 198 -13.41 -6.26 -24.38
CA PHE A 198 -13.49 -6.82 -23.03
C PHE A 198 -12.15 -7.46 -22.59
N ASN A 199 -11.46 -8.17 -23.49
CA ASN A 199 -10.21 -8.88 -23.18
C ASN A 199 -8.99 -7.98 -22.96
N THR A 200 -9.09 -6.69 -23.30
CA THR A 200 -8.06 -5.67 -23.06
C THR A 200 -8.34 -4.82 -21.83
N THR A 201 -9.46 -5.05 -21.15
CA THR A 201 -9.93 -4.23 -20.03
C THR A 201 -9.45 -4.81 -18.70
N PHE A 202 -8.33 -4.30 -18.19
CA PHE A 202 -7.72 -4.78 -16.95
C PHE A 202 -8.16 -3.99 -15.75
N ARG A 203 -8.21 -4.61 -14.57
CA ARG A 203 -8.40 -3.87 -13.30
C ARG A 203 -7.07 -3.75 -12.58
N ILE A 204 -6.77 -2.56 -12.05
CA ILE A 204 -5.54 -2.33 -11.28
C ILE A 204 -5.91 -2.19 -9.80
N ARG A 205 -5.37 -3.09 -8.99
CA ARG A 205 -5.42 -3.03 -7.52
C ARG A 205 -4.10 -2.47 -7.03
N MET A 206 -4.11 -1.63 -6.01
CA MET A 206 -2.91 -0.99 -5.45
C MET A 206 -2.92 -1.03 -3.93
N GLN A 207 -1.76 -0.97 -3.29
CA GLN A 207 -1.68 -0.79 -1.84
C GLN A 207 -2.23 0.59 -1.43
N ALA A 208 -3.14 0.62 -0.46
CA ALA A 208 -3.88 1.80 -0.02
C ALA A 208 -2.96 2.95 0.40
N ARG A 209 -1.88 2.65 1.13
CA ARG A 209 -0.88 3.65 1.54
C ARG A 209 -0.20 4.36 0.37
N PHE A 210 -0.25 3.85 -0.85
CA PHE A 210 0.32 4.48 -2.05
C PHE A 210 -0.65 5.39 -2.80
N LYS A 211 -1.96 5.33 -2.51
CA LYS A 211 -2.95 6.19 -3.18
C LYS A 211 -2.64 7.66 -2.88
N PRO A 212 -2.37 8.52 -3.88
CA PRO A 212 -1.87 9.88 -3.66
C PRO A 212 -2.74 10.71 -2.72
N LYS A 213 -4.08 10.59 -2.85
CA LYS A 213 -5.03 11.27 -1.95
C LYS A 213 -4.88 10.84 -0.49
N LEU A 214 -4.67 9.54 -0.25
CA LEU A 214 -4.47 9.00 1.09
C LEU A 214 -3.09 9.41 1.64
N LYS A 215 -2.05 9.46 0.80
CA LYS A 215 -0.73 9.98 1.16
C LYS A 215 -0.77 11.45 1.54
N ALA A 216 -1.34 12.31 0.70
CA ALA A 216 -1.45 13.74 0.96
C ALA A 216 -2.25 14.02 2.24
N SER A 217 -3.41 13.36 2.42
CA SER A 217 -4.19 13.51 3.65
C SER A 217 -3.44 13.02 4.90
N LYS A 218 -2.65 11.93 4.80
CA LYS A 218 -1.83 11.44 5.91
C LYS A 218 -0.66 12.38 6.20
N GLU A 219 -0.03 12.96 5.18
CA GLU A 219 1.07 13.93 5.29
C GLU A 219 0.61 15.28 5.85
N GLU A 220 -0.56 15.76 5.44
CA GLU A 220 -1.22 16.93 6.06
C GLU A 220 -1.54 16.67 7.54
N LYS A 221 -2.13 15.51 7.86
CA LYS A 221 -2.37 15.14 9.27
C LYS A 221 -1.08 14.97 10.07
N ALA A 222 0.01 14.50 9.44
CA ALA A 222 1.31 14.36 10.09
C ALA A 222 1.99 15.72 10.30
N SER A 223 1.97 16.62 9.31
CA SER A 223 2.49 17.99 9.44
C SER A 223 1.70 18.86 10.42
N GLN A 224 0.43 18.52 10.67
CA GLN A 224 -0.35 19.11 11.75
C GLN A 224 0.06 18.61 13.16
N LYS A 225 0.76 17.47 13.27
CA LYS A 225 1.26 16.97 14.55
C LYS A 225 2.57 17.69 14.92
N ILE A 226 2.46 18.66 15.81
CA ILE A 226 3.62 19.28 16.47
C ILE A 226 4.01 18.48 17.72
N SER A 227 5.31 18.25 17.89
CA SER A 227 5.87 17.58 19.06
C SER A 227 5.84 18.51 20.29
N ARG A 228 5.87 17.93 21.50
CA ARG A 228 5.97 18.70 22.74
C ARG A 228 7.21 19.59 22.74
N LYS A 229 8.34 19.08 22.24
CA LYS A 229 9.61 19.80 22.18
C LYS A 229 9.52 21.05 21.30
N GLU A 230 8.89 20.94 20.13
CA GLU A 230 8.67 22.09 19.23
C GLU A 230 7.72 23.13 19.84
N LEU A 231 6.69 22.69 20.59
CA LEU A 231 5.82 23.60 21.33
C LEU A 231 6.58 24.35 22.44
N GLU A 232 7.42 23.65 23.19
CA GLU A 232 8.23 24.22 24.26
C GLU A 232 9.28 25.20 23.71
N GLU A 233 9.90 24.88 22.57
CA GLU A 233 10.82 25.77 21.86
C GLU A 233 10.12 27.02 21.32
N ALA A 234 8.93 26.85 20.71
CA ALA A 234 8.15 27.96 20.19
C ALA A 234 7.66 28.90 21.29
N VAL A 235 7.36 28.38 22.49
CA VAL A 235 7.00 29.19 23.66
C VAL A 235 8.23 29.72 24.41
N GLY A 236 9.38 29.04 24.30
CA GLY A 236 10.65 29.40 24.96
C GLY A 236 10.76 28.91 26.41
N ARG A 237 9.90 27.96 26.83
CA ARG A 237 9.92 27.33 28.16
C ARG A 237 9.31 25.94 28.12
N ARG A 238 9.56 25.14 29.18
CA ARG A 238 8.79 23.92 29.40
C ARG A 238 7.31 24.24 29.61
N LEU A 239 6.47 23.45 28.97
CA LEU A 239 5.01 23.59 28.99
C LEU A 239 4.42 22.52 29.89
N GLU A 240 3.36 22.87 30.61
CA GLU A 240 2.55 21.91 31.33
C GLU A 240 1.66 21.10 30.37
N ASP A 241 1.23 19.92 30.80
CA ASP A 241 0.47 19.01 29.93
C ASP A 241 -0.86 19.63 29.45
N GLU A 242 -1.49 20.49 30.26
CA GLU A 242 -2.67 21.26 29.85
C GLU A 242 -2.37 22.31 28.77
N GLU A 243 -1.24 23.00 28.88
CA GLU A 243 -0.81 24.01 27.90
C GLU A 243 -0.46 23.35 26.56
N VAL A 244 0.22 22.20 26.61
CA VAL A 244 0.48 21.35 25.44
C VAL A 244 -0.83 20.90 24.78
N ARG A 245 -1.81 20.45 25.58
CA ARG A 245 -3.12 20.03 25.06
C ARG A 245 -3.88 21.20 24.43
N ARG A 246 -3.82 22.38 25.04
CA ARG A 246 -4.45 23.62 24.51
C ARG A 246 -3.81 24.04 23.19
N LEU A 247 -2.48 24.05 23.09
CA LEU A 247 -1.79 24.40 21.85
C LEU A 247 -2.02 23.39 20.72
N LYS A 248 -2.04 22.09 21.04
CA LYS A 248 -2.41 21.05 20.07
C LYS A 248 -3.86 21.18 19.59
N LYS A 249 -4.78 21.58 20.48
CA LYS A 249 -6.18 21.85 20.13
C LYS A 249 -6.30 23.10 19.26
N ALA A 250 -5.67 24.21 19.65
CA ALA A 250 -5.67 25.46 18.90
C ALA A 250 -5.09 25.29 17.47
N ARG A 251 -4.07 24.42 17.29
CA ARG A 251 -3.55 24.07 15.96
C ARG A 251 -4.53 23.31 15.08
N ARG A 252 -5.40 22.49 15.67
CA ARG A 252 -6.47 21.80 14.95
C ARG A 252 -7.60 22.77 14.56
N GLU A 253 -7.84 23.78 15.38
CA GLU A 253 -8.92 24.77 15.21
C GLU A 253 -8.48 26.01 14.41
N GLY A 254 -7.19 26.12 14.05
CA GLY A 254 -6.63 27.23 13.26
C GLY A 254 -6.16 28.44 14.07
N ASP A 255 -6.31 28.41 15.40
CA ASP A 255 -6.03 29.52 16.33
C ASP A 255 -4.68 29.39 17.05
N TYR A 256 -3.72 28.70 16.43
CA TYR A 256 -2.46 28.34 17.08
C TYR A 256 -1.63 29.56 17.53
N HIS A 257 -1.56 30.58 16.69
CA HIS A 257 -0.71 31.75 16.94
C HIS A 257 -1.25 32.62 18.08
N GLU A 258 -2.56 32.80 18.16
CA GLU A 258 -3.21 33.52 19.27
C GLU A 258 -3.05 32.78 20.59
N ALA A 259 -3.34 31.46 20.61
CA ALA A 259 -3.16 30.63 21.79
C ALA A 259 -1.69 30.62 22.28
N LEU A 260 -0.74 30.65 21.35
CA LEU A 260 0.69 30.72 21.65
C LEU A 260 1.08 32.07 22.27
N LEU A 261 0.54 33.18 21.74
CA LEU A 261 0.73 34.52 22.32
C LEU A 261 0.14 34.61 23.72
N LEU A 262 -1.07 34.10 23.94
CA LEU A 262 -1.72 34.11 25.26
C LEU A 262 -0.90 33.37 26.32
N ILE A 263 -0.31 32.22 25.96
CA ILE A 263 0.54 31.44 26.88
C ILE A 263 1.87 32.16 27.15
N LYS A 264 2.44 32.88 26.16
CA LYS A 264 3.64 33.71 26.35
C LYS A 264 3.36 34.93 27.23
N VAL A 265 2.21 35.59 27.03
CA VAL A 265 1.82 36.80 27.77
C VAL A 265 1.48 36.46 29.23
N LYS A 266 0.75 35.37 29.49
CA LYS A 266 0.41 34.94 30.86
C LYS A 266 1.64 34.69 31.73
N ASN A 267 2.80 34.42 31.12
CA ASN A 267 4.06 34.23 31.83
C ASN A 267 4.82 35.55 32.11
N LYS A 268 4.49 36.63 31.41
CA LYS A 268 5.04 37.96 31.71
C LYS A 268 4.18 38.62 32.78
N HIS A 269 4.52 38.37 34.04
CA HIS A 269 4.07 39.26 35.11
C HIS A 269 4.81 40.59 34.97
N ASP A 270 4.06 41.66 34.75
CA ASP A 270 4.57 43.03 34.81
C ASP A 270 5.09 43.29 36.22
N LYS A 271 6.35 43.71 36.33
CA LYS A 271 7.05 43.89 37.62
C LYS A 271 6.95 45.33 38.13
N TYR A 272 6.12 46.17 37.51
CA TYR A 272 5.96 47.59 37.83
C TYR A 272 4.50 48.03 37.93
N SER A 273 3.69 47.33 38.73
CA SER A 273 2.42 47.85 39.24
C SER A 273 2.37 47.81 40.76
#